data_AF-A0A923D3T7-F1
#
_entry.id   AF-A0A923D3T7-F1
#
_cell.length_a   1.000
_cell.length_b   1.000
_cell.length_c   1.000
_cell.angle_alpha   90.00
_cell.angle_beta   90.00
_cell.angle_gamma   90.00
#
_symmetry.space_group_name_H-M   'P 1'
#
loop_
_entity.id
_entity.type
_entity.pdbx_description
1 polymer ?
#
loop_
_entity_poly.entity_id
_entity_poly.type
_entity_poly.pdbx_seq_one_letter_code
_entity_poly.pdbx_strand_id
1 'polypeptide(L)'
;MSDRDSKVLGFVASIPGTINMFCDGDSCIVAGSEKRMRDYIAVVRSDPKAKYRIIKARYGHVVQAMKLGGAYSFDREAFSRLALLAQQDGIDLVGFTPDAQTEHEGTVIPLMRLTWTSTQ
;
A
#
# COMPACT_ATOMS: atom_id res chain seq x y z
N MET A 1 -19.77 9.42 2.42
CA MET A 1 -18.32 9.63 2.55
C MET A 1 -18.05 10.03 3.98
N SER A 2 -17.34 9.20 4.75
CA SER A 2 -17.06 9.49 6.16
C SER A 2 -15.88 10.46 6.29
N ASP A 3 -15.74 11.19 7.40
CA ASP A 3 -14.53 12.01 7.66
C ASP A 3 -13.22 11.19 7.55
N ARG A 4 -13.32 9.89 7.84
CA ARG A 4 -12.21 8.94 7.82
C ARG A 4 -11.72 8.66 6.40
N ASP A 5 -12.55 8.80 5.37
CA ASP A 5 -12.18 8.54 3.96
C ASP A 5 -11.03 9.44 3.51
N SER A 6 -10.93 10.64 4.10
CA SER A 6 -9.89 11.62 3.81
C SER A 6 -8.56 11.37 4.52
N LYS A 7 -8.53 10.51 5.55
CA LYS A 7 -7.34 10.27 6.38
C LYS A 7 -6.23 9.63 5.55
N VAL A 8 -5.01 10.05 5.81
CA VAL A 8 -3.83 9.60 5.08
C VAL A 8 -3.26 8.36 5.78
N LEU A 9 -3.19 7.26 5.06
CA LEU A 9 -2.54 6.03 5.52
C LEU A 9 -1.03 6.12 5.31
N GLY A 10 -0.63 6.67 4.17
CA GLY A 10 0.76 6.73 3.77
C GLY A 10 0.90 7.32 2.39
N PHE A 11 1.81 6.76 1.61
CA PHE A 11 2.20 7.22 0.30
C PHE A 11 2.25 6.05 -0.67
N VAL A 12 1.79 6.31 -1.89
CA VAL A 12 1.86 5.42 -3.04
C VAL A 12 2.61 6.12 -4.16
N ALA A 13 3.15 5.37 -5.11
CA ALA A 13 3.78 5.93 -6.29
C ALA A 13 3.00 5.55 -7.55
N SER A 14 2.98 6.45 -8.52
CA SER A 14 2.29 6.28 -9.81
C SER A 14 3.10 6.91 -10.93
N ILE A 15 2.96 6.42 -12.16
CA ILE A 15 3.55 7.07 -13.34
C ILE A 15 2.58 8.17 -13.81
N PRO A 16 3.00 9.46 -13.83
CA PRO A 16 2.16 10.57 -14.25
C PRO A 16 1.53 10.34 -15.62
N GLY A 17 0.24 10.67 -15.74
CA GLY A 17 -0.51 10.50 -16.99
C GLY A 17 -0.93 9.07 -17.30
N THR A 18 -0.73 8.12 -16.37
CA THR A 18 -1.16 6.74 -16.49
C THR A 18 -1.91 6.28 -15.25
N ILE A 19 -2.56 5.12 -15.36
CA ILE A 19 -3.15 4.40 -14.21
C ILE A 19 -2.13 3.48 -13.52
N ASN A 20 -0.87 3.47 -13.97
CA ASN A 20 0.13 2.54 -13.49
C ASN A 20 0.65 2.98 -12.13
N MET A 21 0.35 2.15 -11.13
CA MET A 21 0.86 2.28 -9.77
C MET A 21 2.18 1.53 -9.64
N PHE A 22 3.00 1.96 -8.70
CA PHE A 22 4.17 1.22 -8.28
C PHE A 22 3.73 0.06 -7.39
N CYS A 23 3.93 -1.15 -7.88
CA CYS A 23 3.50 -2.39 -7.25
C CYS A 23 4.65 -3.39 -7.26
N ASP A 24 4.70 -4.24 -6.24
CA ASP A 24 5.63 -5.35 -6.13
C ASP A 24 4.83 -6.65 -6.29
N GLY A 25 5.17 -7.41 -7.34
CA GLY A 25 4.31 -8.47 -7.86
C GLY A 25 2.94 -7.93 -8.28
N ASP A 26 1.89 -8.44 -7.65
CA ASP A 26 0.48 -8.07 -7.88
C ASP A 26 -0.07 -7.11 -6.83
N SER A 27 0.75 -6.66 -5.88
CA SER A 27 0.33 -5.80 -4.76
C SER A 27 0.94 -4.40 -4.84
N CYS A 28 0.12 -3.36 -4.65
CA CYS A 28 0.62 -1.99 -4.70
C CYS A 28 1.09 -1.50 -3.33
N ILE A 29 2.22 -0.80 -3.32
CA ILE A 29 2.93 -0.50 -2.07
C ILE A 29 2.39 0.78 -1.43
N VAL A 30 2.07 0.70 -0.14
CA VAL A 30 1.73 1.86 0.70
C VAL A 30 2.78 2.00 1.79
N ALA A 31 3.64 3.01 1.67
CA ALA A 31 4.66 3.31 2.66
C ALA A 31 4.17 4.38 3.66
N GLY A 32 4.53 4.26 4.93
CA GLY A 32 4.12 5.18 5.99
C GLY A 32 4.65 6.61 5.79
N SER A 33 5.75 6.77 5.04
CA SER A 33 6.36 8.07 4.71
C SER A 33 6.79 8.16 3.24
N GLU A 34 6.86 9.40 2.73
CA GLU A 34 7.36 9.67 1.37
C GLU A 34 8.82 9.22 1.21
N LYS A 35 9.66 9.40 2.25
CA LYS A 35 11.05 8.94 2.24
C LYS A 35 11.12 7.42 2.02
N ARG A 36 10.35 6.64 2.79
CA ARG A 36 10.32 5.18 2.63
C ARG A 36 9.85 4.77 1.23
N MET A 37 8.85 5.45 0.66
CA MET A 37 8.43 5.19 -0.71
C MET A 37 9.56 5.45 -1.72
N ARG A 38 10.34 6.53 -1.55
CA ARG A 38 11.52 6.81 -2.39
C ARG A 38 12.59 5.72 -2.25
N ASP A 39 12.88 5.31 -1.02
CA ASP A 39 13.84 4.25 -0.73
C ASP A 39 13.40 2.93 -1.40
N TYR A 40 12.12 2.58 -1.33
CA TYR A 40 11.53 1.43 -2.02
C TYR A 40 11.71 1.48 -3.54
N ILE A 41 11.32 2.60 -4.15
CA ILE A 41 11.47 2.78 -5.60
C ILE A 41 12.94 2.67 -5.99
N ALA A 42 13.87 3.17 -5.19
CA ALA A 42 15.29 3.11 -5.49
C ALA A 42 15.84 1.68 -5.51
N VAL A 43 15.34 0.81 -4.62
CA VAL A 43 15.78 -0.59 -4.48
C VAL A 43 15.10 -1.51 -5.49
N VAL A 44 13.78 -1.37 -5.67
CA VAL A 44 12.97 -2.38 -6.38
C VAL A 44 12.69 -2.01 -7.84
N ARG A 45 12.91 -0.74 -8.26
CA ARG A 45 12.58 -0.34 -9.65
C ARG A 45 13.32 -1.21 -10.67
N SER A 46 12.54 -1.84 -11.53
CA SER A 46 13.07 -2.58 -12.67
C SER A 46 13.47 -1.63 -13.82
N ASP A 47 12.79 -0.49 -13.94
CA ASP A 47 13.09 0.54 -14.93
C ASP A 47 13.68 1.81 -14.28
N PRO A 48 14.97 2.11 -14.49
CA PRO A 48 15.60 3.33 -13.96
C PRO A 48 15.08 4.62 -14.61
N LYS A 49 14.40 4.54 -15.77
CA LYS A 49 13.83 5.70 -16.49
C LYS A 49 12.40 6.04 -16.06
N ALA A 50 11.73 5.14 -15.34
CA ALA A 50 10.37 5.39 -14.85
C ALA A 50 10.35 6.59 -13.88
N LYS A 51 9.60 7.64 -14.25
CA LYS A 51 9.43 8.83 -13.43
C LYS A 51 8.20 8.67 -12.55
N TYR A 52 8.39 8.15 -11.34
CA TYR A 52 7.32 8.03 -10.36
C TYR A 52 6.98 9.38 -9.71
N ARG A 53 5.68 9.63 -9.56
CA ARG A 53 5.13 10.66 -8.68
C ARG A 53 4.59 10.01 -7.43
N ILE A 54 5.06 10.49 -6.28
CA ILE A 54 4.59 10.03 -4.97
C ILE A 54 3.40 10.88 -4.55
N ILE A 55 2.31 10.22 -4.14
CA ILE A 55 1.08 10.87 -3.71
C ILE A 55 0.56 10.23 -2.41
N LYS A 56 -0.27 10.97 -1.68
CA LYS A 56 -0.88 10.50 -0.43
C LYS A 56 -1.88 9.37 -0.73
N ALA A 57 -1.71 8.25 -0.05
CA ALA A 57 -2.67 7.15 -0.01
C ALA A 57 -3.73 7.48 1.05
N ARG A 58 -4.97 7.72 0.61
CA ARG A 58 -6.10 8.01 1.50
C ARG A 58 -6.89 6.75 1.79
N TYR A 59 -7.39 6.65 3.01
CA TYR A 59 -8.10 5.49 3.51
C TYR A 59 -9.28 5.07 2.61
N GLY A 60 -10.16 6.01 2.25
CA GLY A 60 -11.32 5.70 1.42
C GLY A 60 -10.94 5.16 0.05
N HIS A 61 -9.87 5.69 -0.57
CA HIS A 61 -9.39 5.19 -1.87
C HIS A 61 -8.81 3.79 -1.77
N VAL A 62 -7.98 3.54 -0.75
CA VAL A 62 -7.33 2.24 -0.54
C VAL A 62 -8.37 1.17 -0.25
N VAL A 63 -9.31 1.42 0.66
CA VAL A 63 -10.37 0.47 0.99
C VAL A 63 -11.27 0.20 -0.21
N GLN A 64 -11.64 1.24 -0.97
CA GLN A 64 -12.46 1.06 -2.17
C GLN A 64 -11.73 0.21 -3.22
N ALA A 65 -10.44 0.47 -3.45
CA ALA A 65 -9.64 -0.33 -4.37
C ALA A 65 -9.51 -1.79 -3.90
N MET A 66 -9.32 -2.02 -2.59
CA MET A 66 -9.31 -3.37 -2.01
C MET A 66 -10.64 -4.11 -2.21
N LYS A 67 -11.77 -3.44 -2.02
CA LYS A 67 -13.12 -4.00 -2.27
C LYS A 67 -13.34 -4.39 -3.74
N LEU A 68 -12.66 -3.71 -4.66
CA LEU A 68 -12.67 -4.02 -6.10
C LEU A 68 -11.65 -5.10 -6.49
N GLY A 69 -10.98 -5.73 -5.51
CA GLY A 69 -10.00 -6.79 -5.73
C GLY A 69 -8.54 -6.32 -5.83
N GLY A 70 -8.26 -5.04 -5.58
CA GLY A 70 -6.90 -4.52 -5.54
C GLY A 70 -6.12 -5.10 -4.35
N ALA A 71 -4.95 -5.68 -4.62
CA ALA A 71 -4.03 -6.11 -3.58
C ALA A 71 -3.10 -4.95 -3.17
N TYR A 72 -2.90 -4.78 -1.87
CA TYR A 72 -2.02 -3.76 -1.32
C TYR A 72 -1.09 -4.35 -0.28
N SER A 73 0.14 -3.84 -0.27
CA SER A 73 1.17 -4.19 0.68
C SER A 73 1.60 -2.95 1.46
N PHE A 74 1.61 -3.06 2.79
CA PHE A 74 1.80 -1.93 3.70
C PHE A 74 3.06 -2.12 4.53
N ASP A 75 3.85 -1.05 4.72
CA ASP A 75 4.82 -1.07 5.82
C ASP A 75 4.10 -1.02 7.18
N ARG A 76 4.82 -1.32 8.26
CA ARG A 76 4.25 -1.34 9.62
C ARG A 76 3.52 -0.03 10.01
N GLU A 77 4.01 1.11 9.54
CA GLU A 77 3.45 2.42 9.89
C GLU A 77 2.17 2.73 9.11
N ALA A 78 2.13 2.42 7.81
CA ALA A 78 0.93 2.54 7.02
C ALA A 78 -0.13 1.52 7.47
N PHE A 79 0.28 0.30 7.81
CA PHE A 79 -0.60 -0.75 8.31
C PHE A 79 -1.25 -0.36 9.64
N SER A 80 -0.49 0.19 10.60
CA SER A 80 -1.07 0.58 11.90
C SER A 80 -2.16 1.64 11.76
N ARG A 81 -2.00 2.58 10.82
CA ARG A 81 -3.02 3.59 10.48
C ARG A 81 -4.23 2.95 9.81
N LEU A 82 -4.02 2.00 8.89
CA LEU A 82 -5.11 1.28 8.23
C LEU A 82 -5.91 0.47 9.23
N ALA A 83 -5.24 -0.33 10.07
CA ALA A 83 -5.87 -1.20 11.05
C ALA A 83 -6.77 -0.43 12.01
N LEU A 84 -6.31 0.73 12.50
CA LEU A 84 -7.09 1.60 13.38
C LEU A 84 -8.38 2.09 12.68
N LEU A 85 -8.27 2.56 11.44
CA LEU A 85 -9.42 3.11 10.70
C LEU A 85 -10.40 2.01 10.25
N ALA A 86 -9.88 0.85 9.85
CA ALA A 86 -10.66 -0.32 9.47
C ALA A 86 -11.47 -0.86 10.66
N GLN A 87 -10.84 -0.98 11.84
CA GLN A 87 -11.53 -1.38 13.06
C GLN A 87 -12.69 -0.43 13.40
N GLN A 88 -12.49 0.88 13.24
CA GLN A 88 -13.54 1.89 13.44
C GLN A 88 -14.68 1.79 12.43
N ASP A 89 -14.45 1.16 11.27
CA ASP A 89 -15.47 0.87 10.25
C ASP A 89 -16.13 -0.50 10.42
N GLY A 90 -15.74 -1.28 11.42
CA GLY A 90 -16.16 -2.68 11.52
C GLY A 90 -15.66 -3.54 10.35
N ILE A 91 -14.59 -3.10 9.68
CA ILE A 91 -13.93 -3.88 8.63
C ILE A 91 -12.96 -4.84 9.30
N ASP A 92 -13.21 -6.13 9.09
CA ASP A 92 -12.25 -7.16 9.45
C ASP A 92 -11.18 -7.26 8.35
N LEU A 93 -9.94 -6.95 8.71
CA LEU A 93 -8.80 -7.06 7.81
C LEU A 93 -8.30 -8.51 7.80
N VAL A 94 -9.10 -9.40 7.21
CA VAL A 94 -8.75 -10.82 7.09
C VAL A 94 -7.88 -11.04 5.86
N GLY A 95 -6.63 -11.38 6.09
CA GLY A 95 -5.66 -11.67 5.03
C GLY A 95 -4.24 -11.24 5.39
N PHE A 96 -3.80 -11.44 6.63
CA PHE A 96 -2.43 -11.16 7.03
C PHE A 96 -1.51 -12.27 6.49
N THR A 97 -0.82 -11.97 5.40
CA THR A 97 0.35 -12.74 5.00
C THR A 97 1.51 -11.76 5.04
N PRO A 98 2.48 -11.91 5.97
CA PRO A 98 3.79 -11.29 5.78
C PRO A 98 4.25 -11.70 4.39
N ASP A 99 4.64 -10.76 3.54
CA ASP A 99 5.24 -11.14 2.28
C ASP A 99 6.51 -11.94 2.60
N ALA A 100 6.47 -13.25 2.37
CA ALA A 100 7.63 -14.13 2.39
C ALA A 100 8.49 -13.97 1.12
N GLN A 101 8.13 -13.01 0.26
CA GLN A 101 8.77 -12.77 -1.02
C GLN A 101 10.07 -11.99 -0.81
N THR A 102 11.15 -12.77 -0.84
CA THR A 102 12.55 -12.40 -1.07
C THR A 102 13.17 -11.37 -0.13
N GLU A 103 13.97 -11.90 0.80
CA GLU A 103 15.13 -11.21 1.37
C GLU A 103 15.98 -10.62 0.23
N HIS A 104 15.72 -9.38 -0.22
CA HIS A 104 16.81 -8.62 -0.82
C HIS A 104 17.72 -8.18 0.33
N GLU A 105 18.98 -8.61 0.26
CA GLU A 105 19.98 -8.34 1.29
C GLU A 105 19.93 -6.89 1.79
N GLY A 106 19.58 -6.73 3.06
CA GLY A 106 19.93 -5.56 3.87
C GLY A 106 19.05 -4.30 3.79
N THR A 107 17.98 -4.22 2.99
CA THR A 107 17.17 -2.98 2.93
C THR A 107 15.69 -3.17 2.56
N VAL A 108 15.15 -4.38 2.62
CA VAL A 108 13.72 -4.59 2.34
C VAL A 108 12.92 -4.30 3.60
N ILE A 109 12.09 -3.26 3.53
CA ILE A 109 11.12 -2.97 4.58
C ILE A 109 10.12 -4.14 4.59
N PRO A 110 9.81 -4.74 5.75
CA PRO A 110 8.84 -5.82 5.80
C PRO A 110 7.45 -5.27 5.43
N LEU A 111 6.82 -5.87 4.43
CA LEU A 111 5.47 -5.53 3.99
C LEU A 111 4.44 -6.52 4.50
N MET A 112 3.27 -5.97 4.82
CA MET A 112 2.07 -6.69 5.20
C MET A 112 1.12 -6.63 4.03
N ARG A 113 0.95 -7.76 3.35
CA ARG A 113 0.01 -7.87 2.24
C ARG A 113 -1.40 -8.05 2.78
N LEU A 114 -2.37 -7.37 2.15
CA LEU A 114 -3.78 -7.48 2.46
C LEU A 114 -4.62 -7.61 1.19
N THR A 115 -5.61 -8.50 1.23
CA THR A 115 -6.66 -8.66 0.23
C THR A 115 -8.02 -8.62 0.91
N TRP A 116 -9.01 -7.96 0.30
CA TRP A 116 -10.37 -8.00 0.84
C TRP A 116 -10.97 -9.40 0.64
N THR A 117 -11.25 -10.10 1.74
CA THR A 117 -12.02 -11.34 1.71
C THR A 117 -13.40 -11.05 2.28
N SER A 118 -14.39 -10.93 1.39
CA SER A 118 -15.79 -10.85 1.80
C SER A 118 -16.23 -12.25 2.22
N THR A 119 -16.33 -12.54 3.52
CA THR A 119 -17.28 -13.56 3.98
C THR A 119 -18.68 -13.00 3.79
N GLN A 120 -19.34 -13.38 2.69
CA GLN A 120 -20.79 -13.31 2.60
C GLN A 120 -21.41 -14.42 3.47
#